data_AF-A0A962C6U4-F1
#
_entry.id   AF-A0A962C6U4-F1
#
_cell.length_a   1.000
_cell.length_b   1.000
_cell.length_c   1.000
_cell.angle_alpha   90.00
_cell.angle_beta   90.00
_cell.angle_gamma   90.00
#
_symmetry.space_group_name_H-M   'P 1'
#
loop_
_entity.id
_entity.type
_entity.pdbx_description
1 polymer ?
#
loop_
_entity_poly.entity_id
_entity_poly.type
_entity_poly.pdbx_seq_one_letter_code
_entity_poly.pdbx_strand_id
1 'polypeptide(L)'
;KVLANVTGDGDRSPTKRSWGKAFDHYSDGYWGPAPVKNYPPNPFGLFDIDGNLSEWVDDCWHDNYTRAPRDSTAWINPGCARRVIRGGSWGSAPEQVRSAYRLAISADSRSARLGFRVAREL
;
A
#
# COMPACT_ATOMS: atom_id res chain seq x y z
N LYS A 1 -10.09 -3.90 -17.84
CA LYS A 1 -8.96 -4.84 -17.59
C LYS A 1 -8.55 -4.68 -16.13
N VAL A 2 -8.47 -5.77 -15.38
CA VAL A 2 -8.06 -5.73 -13.96
C VAL A 2 -6.54 -5.63 -13.89
N LEU A 3 -6.01 -4.71 -13.08
CA LEU A 3 -4.59 -4.34 -13.07
C LEU A 3 -3.93 -4.42 -11.68
N ALA A 4 -4.73 -4.45 -10.61
CA ALA A 4 -4.26 -4.53 -9.24
C ALA A 4 -5.41 -4.99 -8.33
N ASN A 5 -5.08 -5.37 -7.09
CA ASN A 5 -6.07 -5.60 -6.03
C ASN A 5 -6.35 -4.28 -5.29
N VAL A 6 -7.44 -3.60 -5.62
CA VAL A 6 -7.79 -2.25 -5.14
C VAL A 6 -9.30 -2.10 -4.96
N THR A 7 -9.78 -1.05 -4.31
CA THR A 7 -11.23 -0.87 -4.13
C THR A 7 -11.92 -0.59 -5.46
N GLY A 8 -12.68 -1.56 -5.98
CA GLY A 8 -13.59 -1.38 -7.11
C GLY A 8 -15.04 -1.18 -6.68
N ASP A 9 -15.78 -0.33 -7.40
CA ASP A 9 -17.22 -0.12 -7.16
C ASP A 9 -18.07 -1.36 -7.48
N GLY A 10 -17.52 -2.30 -8.24
CA GLY A 10 -18.08 -3.60 -8.54
C GLY A 10 -17.76 -4.68 -7.51
N ASP A 11 -16.77 -4.48 -6.64
CA ASP A 11 -16.41 -5.48 -5.63
C ASP A 11 -17.46 -5.55 -4.52
N ARG A 12 -17.74 -6.77 -4.07
CA ARG A 12 -18.75 -7.04 -3.04
C ARG A 12 -18.19 -7.96 -1.97
N SER A 13 -18.48 -7.63 -0.72
CA SER A 13 -18.17 -8.54 0.39
C SER A 13 -19.03 -9.81 0.31
N PRO A 14 -18.64 -10.89 1.03
CA PRO A 14 -19.50 -12.06 1.21
C PRO A 14 -20.89 -11.72 1.79
N THR A 15 -20.98 -10.60 2.52
CA THR A 15 -22.21 -10.04 3.10
C THR A 15 -22.80 -8.90 2.27
N LYS A 16 -22.41 -8.78 0.99
CA LYS A 16 -22.91 -7.79 0.01
C LYS A 16 -22.66 -6.32 0.36
N ARG A 17 -21.61 -6.02 1.14
CA ARG A 17 -21.14 -4.64 1.35
C ARG A 17 -20.39 -4.13 0.12
N SER A 18 -20.39 -2.81 -0.05
CA SER A 18 -19.64 -2.09 -1.07
C SER A 18 -18.63 -1.12 -0.43
N TRP A 19 -17.65 -0.71 -1.21
CA TRP A 19 -16.71 0.34 -0.82
C TRP A 19 -17.34 1.73 -0.96
N GLY A 20 -17.09 2.62 0.00
CA GLY A 20 -17.60 4.00 -0.05
C GLY A 20 -16.78 4.94 -0.96
N LYS A 21 -15.50 4.61 -1.19
CA LYS A 21 -14.61 5.29 -2.14
C LYS A 21 -13.85 4.23 -2.94
N ALA A 22 -14.08 4.19 -4.23
CA ALA A 22 -13.61 3.14 -5.12
C ALA A 22 -13.30 3.67 -6.51
N PHE A 23 -12.57 2.89 -7.30
CA PHE A 23 -12.47 3.09 -8.73
C PHE A 23 -13.80 2.76 -9.40
N ASP A 24 -14.28 3.68 -10.22
CA ASP A 24 -15.51 3.51 -10.99
C ASP A 24 -15.35 2.42 -12.05
N HIS A 25 -16.40 1.61 -12.22
CA HIS A 25 -16.44 0.49 -13.16
C HIS A 25 -15.28 -0.50 -13.02
N TYR A 26 -14.84 -0.74 -11.78
CA TYR A 26 -13.72 -1.63 -11.46
C TYR A 26 -14.19 -2.76 -10.55
N SER A 27 -13.71 -3.96 -10.83
CA SER A 27 -13.84 -5.10 -9.93
C SER A 27 -12.70 -6.08 -10.20
N ASP A 28 -12.03 -6.48 -9.14
CA ASP A 28 -10.98 -7.49 -9.19
C ASP A 28 -11.42 -8.85 -8.60
N GLY A 29 -12.61 -8.89 -7.99
CA GLY A 29 -13.20 -10.09 -7.43
C GLY A 29 -12.72 -10.43 -6.02
N TYR A 30 -11.89 -9.58 -5.39
CA TYR A 30 -11.36 -9.79 -4.05
C TYR A 30 -11.93 -8.79 -3.05
N TRP A 31 -12.52 -9.32 -1.97
CA TRP A 31 -12.85 -8.54 -0.77
C TRP A 31 -11.82 -8.82 0.34
N GLY A 32 -10.55 -8.54 0.04
CA GLY A 32 -9.43 -8.99 0.85
C GLY A 32 -8.12 -9.02 0.07
N PRO A 33 -7.05 -9.60 0.64
CA PRO A 33 -5.84 -9.82 -0.12
C PRO A 33 -6.09 -10.82 -1.26
N ALA A 34 -5.46 -10.56 -2.39
CA ALA A 34 -5.43 -11.47 -3.53
C ALA A 34 -4.11 -12.28 -3.48
N PRO A 35 -4.05 -13.47 -4.13
CA PRO A 35 -2.78 -14.15 -4.35
C PRO A 35 -1.75 -13.19 -4.97
N VAL A 36 -0.51 -13.25 -4.49
CA VAL A 36 0.57 -12.40 -5.00
C VAL A 36 0.86 -12.72 -6.46
N LYS A 37 1.30 -11.72 -7.23
CA LYS A 37 1.60 -11.84 -8.67
C LYS A 37 0.40 -12.25 -9.53
N ASN A 38 -0.83 -11.95 -9.09
CA ASN A 38 -2.04 -12.18 -9.87
C ASN A 38 -2.23 -11.12 -10.98
N TYR A 39 -1.51 -10.00 -10.91
CA TYR A 39 -1.59 -8.88 -11.84
C TYR A 39 -0.26 -8.64 -12.55
N PRO A 40 -0.23 -7.93 -13.70
CA PRO A 40 1.00 -7.61 -14.40
C PRO A 40 2.01 -6.85 -13.51
N PRO A 41 3.31 -7.12 -13.62
CA PRO A 41 4.32 -6.35 -12.91
C PRO A 41 4.49 -4.96 -13.53
N ASN A 42 5.09 -4.05 -12.76
CA ASN A 42 5.61 -2.80 -13.31
C ASN A 42 6.88 -3.05 -14.18
N PRO A 43 7.42 -2.04 -14.88
CA PRO A 43 8.62 -2.20 -15.73
C PRO A 43 9.89 -2.66 -15.00
N PHE A 44 9.93 -2.62 -13.66
CA PHE A 44 11.02 -3.15 -12.84
C PHE A 44 10.83 -4.63 -12.46
N GLY A 45 9.76 -5.28 -12.93
CA GLY A 45 9.45 -6.67 -12.58
C GLY A 45 8.85 -6.83 -11.18
N LEU A 46 8.41 -5.74 -10.54
CA LEU A 46 7.78 -5.77 -9.22
C LEU A 46 6.26 -5.91 -9.33
N PHE A 47 5.69 -6.73 -8.47
CA PHE A 47 4.26 -7.04 -8.43
C PHE A 47 3.61 -6.39 -7.21
N ASP A 48 2.30 -6.12 -7.30
CA ASP A 48 1.46 -5.71 -6.17
C ASP A 48 1.97 -4.43 -5.45
N ILE A 49 2.64 -3.51 -6.15
CA ILE A 49 3.23 -2.28 -5.57
C ILE A 49 2.17 -1.21 -5.28
N ASP A 50 1.10 -1.16 -6.07
CA ASP A 50 0.03 -0.15 -5.98
C ASP A 50 -1.31 -0.81 -5.59
N GLY A 51 -1.32 -1.58 -4.50
CA GLY A 51 -2.50 -2.28 -4.00
C GLY A 51 -2.16 -3.54 -3.21
N ASN A 52 -3.14 -4.42 -3.06
CA ASN A 52 -3.09 -5.61 -2.21
C ASN A 52 -2.86 -5.23 -0.74
N LEU A 53 -1.62 -5.06 -0.30
CA LEU A 53 -1.27 -4.66 1.06
C LEU A 53 -0.50 -3.36 1.06
N SER A 54 -0.82 -2.48 2.02
CA SER A 54 0.10 -1.40 2.33
C SER A 54 1.32 -1.99 3.02
N GLU A 55 2.48 -1.39 2.82
CA GLU A 55 3.72 -1.99 3.27
C GLU A 55 4.54 -1.06 4.13
N TRP A 56 5.02 -1.62 5.23
CA TRP A 56 6.00 -0.98 6.07
C TRP A 56 7.26 -0.63 5.28
N VAL A 57 7.75 0.58 5.51
CA VAL A 57 9.13 0.98 5.20
C VAL A 57 9.80 1.43 6.48
N ASP A 58 11.14 1.40 6.50
CA ASP A 58 11.90 1.69 7.71
C ASP A 58 11.85 3.18 8.10
N ASP A 59 11.48 4.09 7.20
CA ASP A 59 11.37 5.51 7.52
C ASP A 59 10.41 5.81 8.67
N CYS A 60 10.84 6.70 9.56
CA CYS A 60 9.94 7.42 10.45
C CYS A 60 9.08 8.41 9.64
N TRP A 61 7.88 8.70 10.15
CA TRP A 61 7.04 9.71 9.51
C TRP A 61 7.64 11.11 9.63
N HIS A 62 7.57 11.84 8.51
CA HIS A 62 7.91 13.26 8.40
C HIS A 62 6.87 13.92 7.49
N ASP A 63 6.35 15.09 7.87
CA ASP A 63 5.25 15.76 7.15
C ASP A 63 5.63 16.21 5.73
N ASN A 64 6.92 16.39 5.48
CA ASN A 64 7.46 16.77 4.19
C ASN A 64 8.86 16.15 3.98
N TYR A 65 9.44 16.40 2.81
CA TYR A 65 10.76 15.88 2.43
C TYR A 65 11.91 16.87 2.65
N THR A 66 11.69 17.96 3.39
CA THR A 66 12.74 18.92 3.71
C THR A 66 13.82 18.22 4.55
N ARG A 67 15.04 18.13 4.01
CA ARG A 67 16.18 17.39 4.60
C ARG A 67 16.06 15.87 4.59
N ALA A 68 15.18 15.31 3.76
CA ALA A 68 15.21 13.87 3.52
C ALA A 68 16.59 13.43 3.01
N PRO A 69 17.11 12.26 3.44
CA PRO A 69 18.33 11.69 2.89
C PRO A 69 18.23 11.53 1.36
N ARG A 70 19.35 11.76 0.66
CA ARG A 70 19.44 11.65 -0.82
C ARG A 70 20.18 10.40 -1.29
N ASP A 71 20.64 9.59 -0.34
CA ASP A 71 21.49 8.41 -0.54
C ASP A 71 20.74 7.11 -0.28
N SER A 72 19.40 7.14 -0.31
CA SER A 72 18.50 5.99 -0.06
C SER A 72 18.57 5.39 1.35
N THR A 73 19.27 6.03 2.30
CA THR A 73 19.20 5.64 3.71
C THR A 73 17.83 5.95 4.31
N ALA A 74 17.36 5.09 5.21
CA ALA A 74 16.09 5.29 5.90
C ALA A 74 16.13 6.57 6.76
N TRP A 75 15.05 7.37 6.69
CA TRP A 75 14.97 8.60 7.49
C TRP A 75 14.45 8.30 8.90
N ILE A 76 15.37 8.06 9.84
CA ILE A 76 15.07 7.60 11.20
C ILE A 76 15.30 8.70 12.23
N ASN A 77 14.34 8.87 13.15
CA ASN A 77 14.47 9.65 14.38
C ASN A 77 14.45 8.71 15.60
N PRO A 78 15.33 8.90 16.60
CA PRO A 78 15.28 8.13 17.84
C PRO A 78 13.88 8.18 18.47
N GLY A 79 13.34 6.99 18.82
CA GLY A 79 12.05 6.87 19.49
C GLY A 79 10.82 7.21 18.63
N CYS A 80 10.92 7.18 17.30
CA CYS A 80 9.78 7.55 16.46
C CYS A 80 8.58 6.59 16.65
N ALA A 81 7.45 7.16 17.09
CA ALA A 81 6.22 6.41 17.36
C ALA A 81 5.42 6.08 16.09
N ARG A 82 5.67 6.79 14.99
CA ARG A 82 4.96 6.60 13.72
C ARG A 82 5.94 6.32 12.60
N ARG A 83 5.67 5.25 11.86
CA ARG A 83 6.43 4.82 10.68
C ARG A 83 5.59 5.05 9.43
N VAL A 84 6.26 5.03 8.28
CA VAL A 84 5.62 5.22 6.98
C VAL A 84 5.13 3.88 6.44
N ILE A 85 3.93 3.87 5.85
CA ILE A 85 3.49 2.80 4.94
C ILE A 85 3.25 3.34 3.53
N ARG A 86 3.43 2.49 2.52
CA ARG A 86 3.31 2.81 1.10
C ARG A 86 2.43 1.80 0.35
N GLY A 87 2.10 2.09 -0.90
CA GLY A 87 1.45 1.18 -1.86
C GLY A 87 -0.08 1.11 -1.78
N GLY A 88 -0.67 1.32 -0.60
CA GLY A 88 -2.12 1.17 -0.41
C GLY A 88 -2.53 -0.31 -0.38
N SER A 89 -3.80 -0.58 -0.11
CA SER A 89 -4.32 -1.94 0.08
C SER A 89 -5.59 -2.18 -0.75
N TRP A 90 -6.11 -3.40 -0.75
CA TRP A 90 -7.42 -3.76 -1.32
C TRP A 90 -8.58 -2.91 -0.75
N GLY A 91 -8.38 -2.25 0.39
CA GLY A 91 -9.37 -1.40 1.05
C GLY A 91 -9.01 0.09 1.04
N SER A 92 -8.03 0.49 0.23
CA SER A 92 -7.55 1.87 0.12
C SER A 92 -8.29 2.61 -1.00
N ALA A 93 -8.64 3.88 -0.75
CA ALA A 93 -9.26 4.73 -1.76
C ALA A 93 -8.29 4.98 -2.94
N PRO A 94 -8.80 5.34 -4.14
CA PRO A 94 -7.98 5.57 -5.32
C PRO A 94 -6.79 6.51 -5.12
N GLU A 95 -6.92 7.55 -4.31
CA GLU A 95 -5.86 8.53 -4.08
C GLU A 95 -4.73 7.98 -3.20
N GLN A 96 -4.96 6.86 -2.51
CA GLN A 96 -4.05 6.23 -1.57
C GLN A 96 -3.17 5.14 -2.21
N VAL A 97 -3.50 4.69 -3.43
CA VAL A 97 -2.70 3.69 -4.17
C VAL A 97 -1.71 4.32 -5.15
N ARG A 98 -1.62 5.66 -5.19
CA ARG A 98 -0.59 6.35 -5.97
C ARG A 98 0.78 6.05 -5.39
N SER A 99 1.79 5.88 -6.23
CA SER A 99 3.16 5.56 -5.80
C SER A 99 3.78 6.62 -4.87
N ALA A 100 3.31 7.87 -4.94
CA ALA A 100 3.74 8.96 -4.05
C ALA A 100 2.96 9.07 -2.73
N TYR A 101 1.87 8.31 -2.56
CA TYR A 101 1.10 8.34 -1.33
C TYR A 101 1.91 7.77 -0.17
N ARG A 102 1.73 8.39 1.00
CA ARG A 102 2.36 7.99 2.24
C ARG A 102 1.29 8.04 3.33
N LEU A 103 1.33 7.08 4.25
CA LEU A 103 0.50 7.13 5.44
C LEU A 103 1.35 6.91 6.69
N ALA A 104 1.10 7.73 7.69
CA ALA A 104 1.71 7.64 9.00
C ALA A 104 0.85 6.75 9.90
N ILE A 105 1.41 5.67 10.41
CA ILE A 105 0.71 4.75 11.32
C ILE A 105 1.62 4.41 12.50
N SER A 106 1.02 4.08 13.66
CA SER A 106 1.78 3.77 14.87
C SER A 106 2.67 2.55 14.65
N ALA A 107 3.92 2.59 15.14
CA ALA A 107 4.92 1.56 14.88
C ALA A 107 4.55 0.15 15.41
N ASP A 108 3.61 0.07 16.35
CA ASP A 108 3.06 -1.16 16.92
C ASP A 108 1.79 -1.67 16.19
N SER A 109 1.31 -0.93 15.19
CA SER A 109 0.06 -1.24 14.51
C SER A 109 0.14 -2.54 13.72
N ARG A 110 -0.94 -3.31 13.79
CA ARG A 110 -1.14 -4.54 13.01
C ARG A 110 -2.51 -4.46 12.36
N SER A 111 -2.57 -4.81 11.09
CA SER A 111 -3.81 -4.82 10.32
C SER A 111 -3.73 -5.90 9.26
N ALA A 112 -4.87 -6.49 8.91
CA ALA A 112 -4.93 -7.37 7.75
C ALA A 112 -4.46 -6.64 6.48
N ARG A 113 -4.64 -5.32 6.39
CA ARG A 113 -4.28 -4.47 5.24
C ARG A 113 -2.80 -4.07 5.18
N LEU A 114 -2.00 -4.56 6.12
CA LEU A 114 -0.62 -4.12 6.33
C LEU A 114 0.34 -5.31 6.30
N GLY A 115 1.26 -5.28 5.35
CA GLY A 115 2.33 -6.26 5.17
C GLY A 115 3.70 -5.59 5.10
N PHE A 116 4.64 -6.26 4.44
CA PHE A 116 5.99 -5.76 4.19
C PHE A 116 6.62 -6.50 3.00
N ARG A 117 7.63 -5.88 2.40
CA ARG A 117 8.58 -6.54 1.49
C ARG A 117 9.97 -6.48 2.11
N VAL A 118 10.77 -7.48 1.78
CA VAL A 118 12.18 -7.54 2.20
C VAL A 118 13.06 -6.96 1.10
N ALA A 119 14.04 -6.18 1.51
CA ALA A 119 15.16 -5.78 0.66
C ALA A 119 16.42 -6.54 1.12
N ARG A 120 17.36 -6.74 0.21
CA ARG A 120 18.64 -7.38 0.48
C ARG A 120 19.71 -6.68 -0.34
N GLU A 121 20.86 -6.40 0.26
CA GLU A 121 22.05 -6.02 -0.49
C GLU A 121 22.47 -7.14 -1.46
N LEU A 122 23.15 -6.75 -2.54
CA LEU A 122 23.63 -7.68 -3.57
C LEU A 122 24.94 -8.34 -3.17
#